data_AF-A0A2N2SKX1-F1
#
_entry.id   AF-A0A2N2SKX1-F1
#
_cell.length_a   1.000
_cell.length_b   1.000
_cell.length_c   1.000
_cell.angle_alpha   90.00
_cell.angle_beta   90.00
_cell.angle_gamma   90.00
#
_symmetry.space_group_name_H-M   'P 1'
#
loop_
_entity.id
_entity.type
_entity.pdbx_description
1 polymer ?
#
loop_
_entity_poly.entity_id
_entity_poly.type
_entity_poly.pdbx_seq_one_letter_code
_entity_poly.pdbx_strand_id
1 'polypeptide(L)'
;MVKVIYGNYLIKSGKAEKAIAQFQAAIGDAGEDANVYYNLGLAYIELKKYDLALENAHMAYRLGFPLPGLKNRLQRAGAWREAPVGSAEIPQMRE
;
A
#
# COMPACT_ATOMS: atom_id res chain seq x y z
N MET A 1 -1.81 -14.17 -5.94
CA MET A 1 -1.97 -13.28 -7.12
C MET A 1 -3.43 -13.03 -7.53
N VAL A 2 -4.30 -14.05 -7.69
CA VAL A 2 -5.70 -13.87 -8.18
C VAL A 2 -6.50 -12.84 -7.35
N LYS A 3 -6.40 -12.91 -6.02
CA LYS A 3 -7.07 -11.95 -5.11
C LYS A 3 -6.63 -10.49 -5.34
N VAL A 4 -5.35 -10.27 -5.67
CA VAL A 4 -4.80 -8.93 -5.95
C VAL A 4 -5.33 -8.38 -7.27
N ILE A 5 -5.35 -9.21 -8.31
CA ILE A 5 -5.91 -8.83 -9.62
C ILE A 5 -7.39 -8.46 -9.48
N TYR A 6 -8.15 -9.28 -8.74
CA TYR A 6 -9.56 -9.01 -8.49
C TYR A 6 -9.78 -7.75 -7.63
N GLY A 7 -8.94 -7.53 -6.61
CA GLY A 7 -8.93 -6.28 -5.84
C GLY A 7 -8.70 -5.05 -6.72
N ASN A 8 -7.73 -5.09 -7.63
CA ASN A 8 -7.47 -3.99 -8.57
C ASN A 8 -8.64 -3.73 -9.52
N TYR A 9 -9.32 -4.78 -9.99
CA TYR A 9 -10.55 -4.64 -10.78
C TYR A 9 -11.67 -3.97 -9.96
N LEU A 10 -11.83 -4.33 -8.69
CA LEU A 10 -12.82 -3.73 -7.79
C LEU A 10 -12.55 -2.23 -7.56
N ILE A 11 -11.28 -1.82 -7.42
CA ILE A 11 -10.89 -0.40 -7.35
C ILE A 11 -11.33 0.36 -8.60
N LYS A 12 -11.00 -0.17 -9.79
CA LYS A 12 -11.42 0.45 -11.07
C LYS A 12 -12.94 0.53 -11.21
N SER A 13 -13.66 -0.35 -10.52
CA SER A 13 -15.12 -0.40 -10.48
C SER A 13 -15.75 0.45 -9.36
N GLY A 14 -14.96 1.26 -8.64
CA GLY A 14 -15.43 2.08 -7.52
C GLY A 14 -15.81 1.31 -6.25
N LYS A 15 -15.47 0.01 -6.18
CA LYS A 15 -15.83 -0.90 -5.07
C LYS A 15 -14.65 -1.07 -4.10
N ALA A 16 -14.13 0.03 -3.57
CA ALA A 16 -12.91 0.03 -2.77
C ALA A 16 -13.01 -0.80 -1.47
N GLU A 17 -14.18 -0.83 -0.81
CA GLU A 17 -14.40 -1.67 0.38
C GLU A 17 -14.24 -3.17 0.09
N LYS A 18 -14.77 -3.62 -1.06
CA LYS A 18 -14.61 -5.01 -1.49
C LYS A 18 -13.16 -5.31 -1.87
N ALA A 19 -12.47 -4.35 -2.48
CA ALA A 19 -11.06 -4.49 -2.81
C ALA A 19 -10.21 -4.68 -1.55
N ILE A 20 -10.48 -3.93 -0.48
CA ILE A 20 -9.80 -4.08 0.82
C ILE A 20 -9.93 -5.51 1.34
N ALA A 21 -11.13 -6.09 1.33
CA ALA A 21 -11.32 -7.47 1.77
C ALA A 21 -10.48 -8.47 0.97
N GLN A 22 -10.33 -8.25 -0.35
CA GLN A 22 -9.49 -9.11 -1.20
C GLN A 22 -8.01 -8.94 -0.89
N PHE A 23 -7.54 -7.72 -0.65
CA PHE A 23 -6.14 -7.47 -0.31
C PHE A 23 -5.78 -7.99 1.09
N GLN A 24 -6.65 -7.79 2.09
CA GLN A 24 -6.47 -8.37 3.42
C GLN A 24 -6.40 -9.89 3.38
N ALA A 25 -7.29 -10.52 2.60
CA ALA A 25 -7.23 -11.96 2.37
C ALA A 25 -5.94 -12.38 1.63
N ALA A 26 -5.43 -11.57 0.71
CA ALA A 26 -4.16 -11.84 0.02
C ALA A 26 -2.94 -11.75 0.95
N ILE A 27 -2.93 -10.80 1.89
CA ILE A 27 -1.88 -10.69 2.93
C ILE A 27 -1.87 -11.96 3.80
N GLY A 28 -3.05 -12.47 4.18
CA GLY A 28 -3.16 -13.70 4.97
C GLY A 28 -2.65 -14.96 4.27
N ASP A 29 -2.78 -15.04 2.94
CA ASP A 29 -2.37 -16.23 2.17
C ASP A 29 -0.88 -16.22 1.78
N ALA A 30 -0.34 -15.05 1.44
CA ALA A 30 0.96 -14.94 0.74
C ALA A 30 2.08 -14.36 1.61
N GLY A 31 1.79 -13.93 2.84
CA GLY A 31 2.77 -13.20 3.66
C GLY A 31 3.07 -11.81 3.09
N GLU A 32 4.16 -11.20 3.56
CA GLU A 32 4.51 -9.78 3.36
C GLU A 32 4.84 -9.39 1.90
N ASP A 33 3.84 -9.36 1.02
CA ASP A 33 3.97 -8.87 -0.36
C ASP A 33 3.77 -7.34 -0.42
N ALA A 34 4.85 -6.63 -0.71
CA ALA A 34 4.90 -5.17 -0.83
C ALA A 34 3.85 -4.59 -1.79
N ASN A 35 3.54 -5.31 -2.88
CA ASN A 35 2.55 -4.89 -3.88
C ASN A 35 1.13 -4.90 -3.29
N VAL A 36 0.83 -5.86 -2.40
CA VAL A 36 -0.48 -5.94 -1.75
C VAL A 36 -0.68 -4.78 -0.79
N TYR A 37 0.33 -4.45 0.03
CA TYR A 37 0.28 -3.26 0.88
C TYR A 37 0.13 -1.97 0.07
N TYR A 38 0.83 -1.84 -1.06
CA TYR A 38 0.67 -0.68 -1.93
C TYR A 38 -0.76 -0.54 -2.48
N ASN A 39 -1.34 -1.62 -3.01
CA ASN A 39 -2.70 -1.60 -3.55
C ASN A 39 -3.76 -1.41 -2.45
N LEU A 40 -3.52 -1.96 -1.25
CA LEU A 40 -4.37 -1.71 -0.09
C LEU A 40 -4.32 -0.24 0.34
N GLY A 41 -3.13 0.37 0.33
CA GLY A 41 -2.97 1.81 0.56
C GLY A 41 -3.74 2.65 -0.46
N LEU A 42 -3.68 2.30 -1.75
CA LEU A 42 -4.49 2.94 -2.78
C LEU A 42 -6.00 2.78 -2.53
N ALA A 43 -6.44 1.60 -2.09
CA ALA A 43 -7.84 1.36 -1.75
C ALA A 43 -8.33 2.27 -0.61
N TYR A 44 -7.49 2.47 0.40
CA TYR A 44 -7.79 3.39 1.49
C TYR A 44 -7.81 4.86 1.05
N ILE A 45 -6.99 5.25 0.07
CA ILE A 45 -7.08 6.59 -0.54
C ILE A 45 -8.45 6.84 -1.17
N GLU A 46 -8.97 5.86 -1.92
CA GLU A 46 -10.29 5.99 -2.56
C GLU A 46 -11.42 6.13 -1.52
N LEU A 47 -11.23 5.59 -0.31
CA LEU A 47 -12.15 5.75 0.83
C LEU A 47 -11.83 6.95 1.73
N LYS A 48 -10.84 7.78 1.38
CA LYS A 48 -10.33 8.90 2.20
C LYS A 48 -9.86 8.50 3.60
N LYS A 49 -9.50 7.23 3.79
CA LYS A 49 -8.95 6.68 5.05
C LYS A 49 -7.44 6.88 5.06
N TYR A 50 -7.01 8.12 5.16
CA TYR A 50 -5.63 8.50 4.89
C TYR A 50 -4.61 7.93 5.89
N ASP A 51 -4.98 7.78 7.15
CA ASP A 51 -4.08 7.20 8.16
C ASP A 51 -3.73 5.74 7.84
N LEU A 52 -4.74 4.93 7.47
CA LEU A 52 -4.53 3.56 7.03
C LEU A 52 -3.74 3.50 5.71
N ALA A 53 -3.99 4.44 4.79
CA ALA A 53 -3.23 4.53 3.55
C ALA A 53 -1.74 4.83 3.81
N LEU A 54 -1.43 5.69 4.78
CA LEU A 54 -0.07 6.03 5.19
C LEU A 54 0.66 4.82 5.79
N GLU A 55 0.01 4.10 6.71
CA GLU A 55 0.56 2.87 7.31
C GLU A 55 0.92 1.84 6.23
N ASN A 56 0.00 1.61 5.29
CA ASN A 56 0.21 0.68 4.18
C ASN A 56 1.30 1.15 3.21
N ALA A 57 1.42 2.46 2.98
CA ALA A 57 2.51 3.02 2.19
C ALA A 57 3.87 2.76 2.85
N HIS A 58 3.98 2.95 4.16
CA HIS A 58 5.22 2.66 4.90
C HIS A 58 5.58 1.18 4.88
N MET A 59 4.60 0.28 5.01
CA MET A 59 4.84 -1.15 4.89
C MET A 59 5.32 -1.52 3.48
N ALA A 60 4.64 -1.03 2.43
CA ALA A 60 5.08 -1.26 1.06
C ALA A 60 6.52 -0.78 0.81
N TYR A 61 6.89 0.38 1.38
CA TYR A 61 8.20 0.97 1.16
C TYR A 61 9.29 0.24 1.94
N ARG A 62 8.99 -0.19 3.18
CA ARG A 62 9.88 -1.04 3.98
C ARG A 62 10.17 -2.38 3.30
N LEU A 63 9.17 -2.94 2.62
CA LEU A 63 9.29 -4.18 1.86
C LEU A 63 9.91 -4.00 0.46
N GLY A 64 10.51 -2.83 0.18
CA GLY A 64 11.26 -2.58 -1.06
C GLY A 64 10.42 -2.14 -2.26
N PHE A 65 9.20 -1.64 -2.04
CA PHE A 65 8.33 -1.14 -3.12
C PHE A 65 8.04 0.37 -3.01
N PRO A 66 9.05 1.25 -3.13
CA PRO A 66 8.93 2.70 -2.96
C PRO A 66 8.33 3.38 -4.20
N LEU A 67 7.13 2.97 -4.64
CA LEU A 67 6.47 3.60 -5.78
C LEU A 67 5.91 4.98 -5.41
N PRO A 68 6.16 6.04 -6.20
CA PRO A 68 5.79 7.40 -5.85
C PRO A 68 4.28 7.66 -5.91
N GLY A 69 3.50 6.82 -6.59
CA GLY A 69 2.08 7.06 -6.82
C GLY A 69 1.26 7.19 -5.53
N LEU A 70 1.48 6.30 -4.57
CA LEU A 70 0.79 6.34 -3.28
C LEU A 70 1.24 7.53 -2.41
N LYS A 71 2.55 7.79 -2.32
CA LYS A 71 3.10 8.98 -1.65
C LYS A 71 2.54 10.27 -2.25
N ASN A 72 2.52 10.41 -3.57
CA ASN A 72 1.98 11.59 -4.24
C ASN A 72 0.50 11.81 -3.91
N ARG A 73 -0.31 10.73 -3.86
CA ARG A 73 -1.73 10.82 -3.47
C ARG A 73 -1.90 11.24 -2.02
N LEU A 74 -1.11 10.69 -1.10
CA LEU A 74 -1.10 11.08 0.31
C LEU A 74 -0.64 12.53 0.52
N GLN A 75 0.39 12.98 -0.21
CA GLN A 75 0.87 14.36 -0.16
C GLN A 75 -0.18 15.35 -0.67
N ARG A 76 -0.86 15.04 -1.79
CA ARG A 76 -1.97 15.85 -2.30
C ARG A 76 -3.13 15.94 -1.30
N ALA A 77 -3.33 14.90 -0.50
CA ALA A 77 -4.32 14.88 0.57
C ALA A 77 -3.82 15.52 1.88
N GLY A 78 -2.57 16.01 1.95
CA GLY A 78 -1.97 16.55 3.17
C GLY A 78 -1.74 15.52 4.28
N ALA A 79 -1.79 14.23 3.95
CA ALA A 79 -1.73 13.13 4.91
C ALA A 79 -0.42 12.33 4.88
N TRP A 80 0.52 12.71 4.00
CA TRP A 80 1.85 12.10 4.00
C TRP A 80 2.67 12.59 5.20
N ARG A 81 3.25 11.65 5.93
CA ARG A 81 4.28 11.90 6.94
C ARG A 81 5.44 10.96 6.63
N GLU A 82 6.68 11.40 6.82
CA GLU A 82 7.81 10.48 6.64
C GLU A 82 7.82 9.47 7.77
N ALA A 83 8.14 8.22 7.45
CA ALA A 83 8.41 7.24 8.48
C ALA A 83 9.66 7.70 9.26
N PRO A 84 9.71 7.50 10.59
CA PRO A 84 10.89 7.86 11.37
C PRO A 84 12.14 7.24 10.74
N VAL A 85 13.17 8.09 10.57
CA VAL A 85 14.44 7.74 9.93
C VAL A 85 15.00 6.50 10.64
N GLY A 86 15.09 5.39 9.91
CA GLY A 86 15.44 4.07 10.45
C GLY A 86 14.63 2.91 9.85
N SER A 87 13.51 3.18 9.18
CA SER A 87 12.68 2.13 8.54
C SER A 87 12.84 1.98 7.02
N ALA A 88 13.65 2.83 6.39
CA ALA A 88 13.79 2.91 4.92
C ALA A 88 15.18 2.54 4.38
N GLU A 89 16.15 2.22 5.26
CA GLU A 89 17.42 1.65 4.81
C GLU A 89 17.22 0.17 4.50
N ILE A 90 16.95 -0.13 3.23
CA ILE A 90 17.37 -1.42 2.68
C ILE A 90 18.90 -1.42 2.82
N PRO A 91 19.53 -2.37 3.54
CA PRO A 91 20.98 -2.45 3.59
C PRO A 91 21.43 -2.71 2.16
N GLN A 92 21.94 -1.67 1.51
CA GLN A 92 22.67 -1.81 0.27
C GLN A 92 23.91 -2.58 0.65
N MET A 93 23.95 -3.88 0.31
CA MET A 93 25.15 -4.68 0.38
C MET A 93 26.22 -3.96 -0.43
N ARG A 94 27.10 -3.24 0.28
CA ARG A 94 28.39 -2.83 -0.26
C ARG A 94 29.27 -4.06 -0.14
N GLU A 95 29.50 -4.72 -1.27
CA GLU A 95 30.72 -5.52 -1.46
C GLU A 95 31.88 -4.58 -1.85
#